data_AF-A0A920EJ63-F1
#
_entry.id   AF-A0A920EJ63-F1
#
_cell.length_a   1.000
_cell.length_b   1.000
_cell.length_c   1.000
_cell.angle_alpha   90.00
_cell.angle_beta   90.00
_cell.angle_gamma   90.00
#
_symmetry.space_group_name_H-M   'P 1'
#
loop_
_entity.id
_entity.type
_entity.pdbx_description
1 polymer ?
#
loop_
_entity_poly.entity_id
_entity_poly.type
_entity_poly.pdbx_seq_one_letter_code
_entity_poly.pdbx_strand_id
1 'polypeptide(L)'
;MYTNIICKNYNIKESKCSDYKNRRSKVIDCVSVTSQNVQDFDWLPESCAYRLRARGRSLPHWHHLVSGDKSAVHRLGHSVKGRVFLEGLVDSEELETMIVKWVQV
;
A
#
# COMPACT_ATOMS: atom_id res chain seq x y z
N MET A 1 -2.59 13.16 -2.12
CA MET A 1 -1.12 13.24 -2.28
C MET A 1 -0.53 11.96 -1.72
N TYR A 2 0.48 11.39 -2.36
CA TYR A 2 1.13 10.16 -1.94
C TYR A 2 2.62 10.37 -1.86
N THR A 3 3.30 9.61 -1.00
CA THR A 3 4.76 9.55 -0.95
C THR A 3 5.25 8.12 -1.21
N ASN A 4 6.53 7.95 -1.55
CA ASN A 4 7.19 6.64 -1.58
C ASN A 4 7.82 6.25 -0.23
N ILE A 5 7.43 6.90 0.86
CA ILE A 5 7.82 6.51 2.22
C ILE A 5 6.83 5.47 2.74
N ILE A 6 7.34 4.36 3.27
CA ILE A 6 6.54 3.29 3.84
C ILE A 6 6.95 3.00 5.27
N CYS A 7 6.01 2.42 6.04
CA CYS A 7 6.22 2.00 7.42
C CYS A 7 7.59 1.33 7.66
N LYS A 8 8.26 1.72 8.74
CA LYS A 8 9.54 1.13 9.19
C LYS A 8 9.53 -0.40 9.37
N ASN A 9 8.36 -1.02 9.58
CA ASN A 9 8.21 -2.48 9.72
C ASN A 9 7.86 -3.18 8.38
N TYR A 10 8.03 -2.53 7.24
CA TYR A 10 7.81 -3.13 5.94
C TYR A 10 9.03 -3.96 5.49
N ASN A 11 8.81 -5.16 4.99
CA ASN A 11 9.86 -5.96 4.35
C ASN A 11 9.88 -5.64 2.84
N ILE A 12 10.90 -4.90 2.39
CA ILE A 12 11.05 -4.50 0.98
C ILE A 12 11.15 -5.72 0.04
N LYS A 13 11.90 -6.76 0.43
CA LYS A 13 12.15 -7.95 -0.40
C LYS A 13 10.87 -8.75 -0.63
N GLU A 14 10.13 -8.98 0.45
CA GLU A 14 8.87 -9.75 0.43
C GLU A 14 7.64 -8.92 0.07
N SER A 15 7.78 -7.59 0.07
CA SER A 15 6.71 -6.62 -0.20
C SER A 15 5.49 -6.74 0.72
N LYS A 16 5.72 -7.02 2.01
CA LYS A 16 4.67 -7.19 3.04
C LYS A 16 5.17 -6.69 4.40
N CYS A 17 4.26 -6.52 5.36
CA CYS A 17 4.64 -6.25 6.76
C CYS A 17 5.45 -7.41 7.35
N SER A 18 6.55 -7.11 8.04
CA SER A 18 7.43 -8.13 8.65
C SER A 18 6.83 -8.78 9.90
N ASP A 19 5.95 -8.06 10.62
CA ASP A 19 5.25 -8.57 11.81
C ASP A 19 3.79 -8.12 11.81
N TYR A 20 3.02 -8.72 10.91
CA TYR A 20 1.60 -8.36 10.75
C TYR A 20 0.76 -8.67 12.00
N LYS A 21 1.17 -9.68 12.80
CA LYS A 21 0.47 -10.09 14.02
C LYS A 21 0.55 -9.02 15.11
N ASN A 22 1.72 -8.41 15.29
CA ASN A 22 1.96 -7.38 16.32
C ASN A 22 2.01 -5.95 15.75
N ARG A 23 1.54 -5.73 14.51
CA ARG A 23 1.73 -4.45 13.80
C ARG A 23 1.26 -3.21 14.58
N ARG A 24 0.12 -3.31 15.28
CA ARG A 24 -0.47 -2.19 16.04
C ARG A 24 0.22 -1.89 17.35
N SER A 25 0.84 -2.89 17.99
CA SER A 25 1.64 -2.63 19.20
C SER A 25 3.01 -2.05 18.84
N LYS A 26 3.52 -2.32 17.63
CA LYS A 26 4.80 -1.80 17.14
C LYS A 26 4.70 -0.42 16.47
N VAL A 27 3.56 -0.10 15.86
CA VAL A 27 3.32 1.16 15.14
C VAL A 27 1.93 1.65 15.49
N ILE A 28 1.85 2.74 16.25
CA ILE A 28 0.60 3.27 16.79
C ILE A 28 -0.37 3.72 15.68
N ASP A 29 0.17 4.27 14.59
CA ASP A 29 -0.62 4.75 13.44
C ASP A 29 -1.00 3.62 12.46
N CYS A 30 -0.70 2.36 12.77
CA CYS A 30 -1.04 1.24 11.90
C CYS A 30 -2.55 0.94 11.93
N VAL A 31 -3.25 1.38 10.88
CA VAL A 31 -4.70 1.20 10.76
C VAL A 31 -5.10 -0.19 10.28
N SER A 32 -6.29 -0.64 10.66
CA SER A 32 -6.93 -1.84 10.09
C SER A 32 -8.09 -1.44 9.21
N VAL A 33 -7.98 -1.72 7.91
CA VAL A 33 -9.05 -1.49 6.93
C VAL A 33 -9.94 -2.73 6.87
N THR A 34 -11.24 -2.52 6.99
CA THR A 34 -12.29 -3.53 6.92
C THR A 34 -13.34 -3.11 5.89
N SER A 35 -14.23 -4.02 5.51
CA SER A 35 -15.37 -3.69 4.65
C SER A 35 -16.31 -2.62 5.25
N GLN A 36 -16.32 -2.46 6.58
CA GLN A 36 -17.21 -1.55 7.29
C GLN A 36 -16.63 -0.14 7.41
N ASN A 37 -15.32 -0.01 7.64
CA ASN A 37 -14.69 1.29 7.90
C ASN A 37 -13.94 1.88 6.71
N VAL A 38 -13.84 1.16 5.58
CA VAL A 38 -13.09 1.63 4.40
C VAL A 38 -13.56 2.98 3.87
N GLN A 39 -14.83 3.34 4.07
CA GLN A 39 -15.36 4.64 3.66
C GLN A 39 -14.78 5.80 4.49
N ASP A 40 -14.20 5.54 5.65
CA ASP A 40 -13.57 6.54 6.53
C ASP A 40 -12.15 6.91 6.07
N PHE A 41 -11.60 6.23 5.05
CA PHE A 41 -10.22 6.40 4.58
C PHE A 41 -10.15 7.01 3.17
N ASP A 42 -10.35 8.32 3.08
CA ASP A 42 -10.33 9.06 1.81
C ASP A 42 -8.98 9.01 1.07
N TRP A 43 -7.89 8.75 1.79
CA TRP A 43 -6.54 8.70 1.25
C TRP A 43 -6.19 7.36 0.59
N LEU A 44 -7.01 6.31 0.70
CA LEU A 44 -6.72 5.03 0.05
C LEU A 44 -6.62 5.19 -1.48
N PRO A 45 -5.62 4.56 -2.14
CA PRO A 45 -5.49 4.58 -3.59
C PRO A 45 -6.77 4.15 -4.31
N GLU A 46 -7.01 4.69 -5.51
CA GLU A 46 -8.21 4.35 -6.29
C GLU A 46 -8.30 2.87 -6.65
N SER A 47 -7.13 2.25 -6.82
CA SER A 47 -6.93 0.83 -7.09
C SER A 47 -6.99 -0.06 -5.84
N CYS A 48 -7.17 0.51 -4.64
CA CYS A 48 -7.28 -0.26 -3.40
C CYS A 48 -8.45 -1.25 -3.48
N ALA A 49 -8.16 -2.54 -3.27
CA ALA A 49 -9.17 -3.60 -3.32
C ALA A 49 -10.36 -3.31 -2.40
N TYR A 50 -10.11 -2.90 -1.15
CA TYR A 50 -11.18 -2.55 -0.21
C TYR A 50 -12.07 -1.43 -0.75
N ARG A 51 -11.48 -0.34 -1.26
CA ARG A 51 -12.21 0.82 -1.82
C ARG A 51 -13.03 0.43 -3.04
N LEU A 52 -12.46 -0.38 -3.95
CA LEU A 52 -13.18 -0.89 -5.11
C LEU A 52 -14.37 -1.74 -4.71
N ARG A 53 -14.17 -2.71 -3.80
CA ARG A 53 -15.25 -3.60 -3.35
C ARG A 53 -16.35 -2.86 -2.61
N ALA A 54 -16.01 -1.88 -1.78
CA ALA A 54 -16.99 -1.07 -1.06
C ALA A 54 -17.84 -0.20 -1.98
N ARG A 55 -17.35 0.14 -3.18
CA ARG A 55 -18.09 0.86 -4.23
C ARG A 55 -18.75 -0.05 -5.25
N GLY A 56 -18.81 -1.36 -5.01
CA GLY A 56 -19.36 -2.34 -5.96
C GLY A 56 -18.54 -2.48 -7.26
N ARG A 57 -17.31 -1.97 -7.32
CA ARG A 57 -16.44 -2.04 -8.51
C ARG A 57 -15.70 -3.37 -8.58
N SER A 58 -15.42 -3.82 -9.80
CA SER A 58 -14.58 -4.99 -10.07
C SER A 58 -13.14 -4.76 -9.62
N LEU A 59 -12.43 -5.85 -9.31
CA LEU A 59 -10.99 -5.81 -9.10
C LEU A 59 -10.27 -5.79 -10.46
N PRO A 60 -9.12 -5.12 -10.58
CA PRO A 60 -8.35 -5.11 -11.82
C PRO A 60 -7.91 -6.51 -12.24
N HIS A 61 -7.70 -6.72 -13.54
CA HIS A 61 -7.31 -8.02 -14.10
C HIS A 61 -6.00 -8.56 -13.51
N TRP A 62 -5.10 -7.69 -13.06
CA TRP A 62 -3.81 -8.04 -12.44
C TRP A 62 -3.92 -8.42 -10.96
N HIS A 63 -5.08 -8.23 -10.33
CA HIS A 63 -5.27 -8.57 -8.92
C HIS A 63 -5.32 -10.09 -8.75
N HIS A 64 -4.57 -10.63 -7.78
CA HIS A 64 -4.40 -12.09 -7.60
C HIS A 64 -5.71 -12.88 -7.41
N LEU A 65 -6.75 -12.26 -6.84
CA LEU A 65 -8.09 -12.89 -6.73
C LEU A 65 -8.83 -13.02 -8.08
N VAL A 66 -8.39 -12.29 -9.11
CA VAL A 66 -8.93 -12.34 -10.47
C VAL A 66 -7.99 -13.14 -11.37
N SER A 67 -6.69 -12.85 -11.34
CA SER A 67 -5.68 -13.51 -12.20
C SER A 67 -5.25 -14.89 -11.72
N GLY A 68 -5.46 -15.22 -10.44
CA GLY A 68 -4.84 -16.38 -9.79
C GLY A 68 -3.34 -16.25 -9.53
N ASP A 69 -2.68 -15.19 -10.02
CA ASP A 69 -1.24 -15.00 -9.96
C ASP A 69 -0.87 -13.83 -9.03
N LYS A 70 -0.25 -14.16 -7.88
CA LYS A 70 0.23 -13.19 -6.90
C LYS A 70 1.35 -12.28 -7.41
N SER A 71 2.07 -12.72 -8.45
CA SER A 71 3.19 -11.96 -9.02
C SER A 71 2.78 -11.02 -10.16
N ALA A 72 1.56 -11.14 -10.68
CA ALA A 72 1.04 -10.27 -11.74
C ALA A 72 1.07 -8.78 -11.34
N VAL A 73 0.66 -8.44 -10.12
CA VAL A 73 0.71 -7.06 -9.59
C VAL A 73 2.13 -6.46 -9.63
N HIS A 74 3.15 -7.29 -9.42
CA HIS A 74 4.55 -6.86 -9.44
C HIS A 74 5.06 -6.73 -10.87
N ARG A 75 4.87 -7.77 -11.71
CA ARG A 75 5.35 -7.78 -13.10
C ARG A 75 4.72 -6.68 -13.95
N LEU A 76 3.45 -6.37 -13.71
CA LEU A 76 2.71 -5.33 -14.43
C LEU A 76 2.89 -3.93 -13.83
N GLY A 77 3.74 -3.78 -12.81
CA GLY A 77 4.12 -2.47 -12.27
C GLY A 77 3.07 -1.78 -11.40
N HIS A 78 2.04 -2.50 -10.95
CA HIS A 78 0.98 -2.02 -10.05
C HIS A 78 1.31 -2.22 -8.56
N SER A 79 2.57 -2.52 -8.25
CA SER A 79 3.05 -2.69 -6.87
C SER A 79 4.06 -1.61 -6.51
N VAL A 80 4.20 -1.36 -5.21
CA VAL A 80 5.22 -0.46 -4.64
C VAL A 80 6.63 -1.09 -4.59
N LYS A 81 6.76 -2.36 -4.99
CA LYS A 81 8.02 -3.12 -4.90
C LYS A 81 9.15 -2.43 -5.67
N GLY A 82 10.27 -2.21 -4.99
CA GLY A 82 11.44 -1.54 -5.57
C GLY A 82 11.28 -0.03 -5.79
N ARG A 83 10.20 0.58 -5.27
CA ARG A 83 9.88 1.99 -5.47
C ARG A 83 9.71 2.78 -4.17
N VAL A 84 10.01 2.17 -3.02
CA VAL A 84 9.73 2.73 -1.69
C VAL A 84 10.93 2.67 -0.76
N PHE A 85 10.94 3.60 0.20
CA PHE A 85 11.95 3.74 1.23
C PHE A 85 11.31 3.61 2.61
N LEU A 86 12.03 3.03 3.57
CA LEU A 86 11.53 2.89 4.94
C LEU A 86 11.57 4.24 5.64
N GLU A 87 10.48 4.53 6.35
CA GLU A 87 10.43 5.60 7.34
C GLU A 87 11.59 5.48 8.33
N GLY A 88 12.22 6.62 8.64
CA GLY A 88 13.37 6.69 9.54
C GLY A 88 14.72 6.37 8.88
N LEU A 89 14.73 5.95 7.61
CA LEU A 89 15.96 5.79 6.81
C LEU A 89 16.12 6.88 5.72
N VAL A 90 15.17 7.81 5.65
CA VAL A 90 15.19 8.94 4.73
C VAL A 90 15.47 10.20 5.53
N ASP A 91 16.35 11.05 5.02
CA ASP A 91 16.67 12.32 5.65
C ASP A 91 15.43 13.22 5.68
N SER A 92 15.24 13.95 6.79
CA SER A 92 14.20 14.96 6.92
C SER A 92 14.19 15.97 5.78
N GLU A 93 15.35 16.35 5.25
CA GLU A 93 15.48 17.32 4.15
C GLU A 93 14.96 16.75 2.81
N GLU A 94 15.00 15.42 2.64
CA GLU A 94 14.53 14.76 1.42
C GLU A 94 13.03 14.50 1.43
N LEU A 95 12.37 14.47 2.60
CA LEU A 95 10.96 14.07 2.75
C LEU A 95 10.00 14.84 1.85
N GLU A 96 10.22 16.14 1.65
CA GLU A 96 9.37 17.00 0.80
C GLU A 96 9.39 16.57 -0.68
N THR A 97 10.50 15.97 -1.12
CA THR A 97 10.68 15.54 -2.51
C THR A 97 10.13 14.14 -2.80
N MET A 98 9.75 13.39 -1.76
CA MET A 98 9.32 11.99 -1.83
C MET A 98 7.87 11.82 -2.32
N ILE A 99 7.27 12.88 -2.87
CA ILE A 99 5.91 12.89 -3.41
C ILE A 99 5.85 12.13 -4.74
N VAL A 100 4.87 11.24 -4.89
CA VAL A 100 4.70 10.40 -6.08
C VAL A 100 3.37 10.61 -6.79
N LYS A 101 3.40 10.43 -8.12
CA LYS A 101 2.23 10.55 -9.00
C LYS A 101 1.76 9.22 -9.62
N TRP A 102 2.52 8.14 -9.44
CA TRP A 102 2.23 6.83 -10.06
C TRP A 102 1.16 5.99 -9.35
N VAL A 103 0.58 6.49 -8.24
CA VAL A 103 -0.46 5.80 -7.45
C VAL A 103 -1.86 5.98 -8.04
N GLN A 104 -2.06 7.01 -8.89
CA GLN A 104 -3.31 7.26 -9.58
C GLN A 104 -3.38 6.37 -10.82
N VAL A 105 -4.20 5.32 -10.76
CA VAL A 105 -4.54 4.45 -11.89
C VAL A 105 -6.04 4.18 -11.86
#